data_AF-A0A2V5UBS0-F1
#
_entry.id   AF-A0A2V5UBS0-F1
#
_cell.length_a   1.000
_cell.length_b   1.000
_cell.length_c   1.000
_cell.angle_alpha   90.00
_cell.angle_beta   90.00
_cell.angle_gamma   90.00
#
_symmetry.space_group_name_H-M   'P 1'
#
loop_
_entity.id
_entity.type
_entity.pdbx_description
1 polymer ?
#
loop_
_entity_poly.entity_id
_entity_poly.type
_entity_poly.pdbx_seq_one_letter_code
_entity_poly.pdbx_strand_id
1 'polypeptide(L)'
;MNCEQIIGNGALREATSRLLRGEDLTETDAAEFLEALLEPDTSDAQIATALTAMSAKGETAEEFAGMAAAMRARAVPLPTHHARFIDTAGTGSSAAKTFNVSTAAAFVIAGAGLPVAKHGSRAVTSRVGSADVLEALGVNTAASLEQTQRCLNEHGICF
;
A
#
# COMPACT_ATOMS: atom_id res chain seq x y z
N MET A 1 11.82 20.49 -25.93
CA MET A 1 11.66 20.40 -24.47
C MET A 1 11.12 21.73 -24.01
N ASN A 2 9.83 21.79 -23.65
CA ASN A 2 9.21 23.03 -23.20
C ASN A 2 9.61 23.29 -21.74
N CYS A 3 9.94 24.54 -21.41
CA CYS A 3 10.28 24.95 -20.04
C CYS A 3 9.22 24.57 -19.00
N GLU A 4 7.96 24.41 -19.39
CA GLU A 4 6.89 23.95 -18.49
C GLU A 4 7.12 22.53 -17.96
N GLN A 5 7.81 21.65 -18.69
CA GLN A 5 8.18 20.33 -18.19
C GLN A 5 9.33 20.36 -17.16
N ILE A 6 10.04 21.49 -17.04
CA ILE A 6 11.09 21.72 -16.04
C ILE A 6 10.49 22.37 -14.78
N ILE A 7 9.32 23.00 -14.90
CA ILE A 7 8.55 23.58 -13.78
C ILE A 7 7.58 22.50 -13.28
N GLY A 8 8.14 21.45 -12.68
CA GLY A 8 7.36 20.30 -12.22
C GLY A 8 6.25 20.65 -11.22
N ASN A 9 5.34 19.70 -11.05
CA ASN A 9 4.16 19.75 -10.17
C ASN A 9 4.29 20.74 -8.99
N GLY A 10 3.60 21.89 -9.11
CA GLY A 10 3.71 22.98 -8.14
C GLY A 10 3.26 22.61 -6.73
N ALA A 11 2.29 21.70 -6.61
CA ALA A 11 1.80 21.19 -5.33
C ALA A 11 2.87 20.30 -4.66
N LEU A 12 3.49 19.38 -5.41
CA LEU A 12 4.56 18.54 -4.90
C LEU A 12 5.76 19.37 -4.42
N ARG A 13 6.11 20.42 -5.17
CA ARG A 13 7.21 21.32 -4.80
C ARG A 13 6.92 22.08 -3.51
N GLU A 14 5.70 22.61 -3.36
CA GLU A 14 5.31 23.34 -2.15
C GLU A 14 5.30 22.42 -0.93
N ALA A 15 4.65 21.25 -1.04
CA ALA A 15 4.64 20.25 0.03
C ALA A 15 6.06 19.81 0.40
N THR A 16 6.93 19.52 -0.58
CA THR A 16 8.34 19.19 -0.32
C THR A 16 9.08 20.31 0.39
N SER A 17 8.81 21.57 0.03
CA SER A 17 9.44 22.74 0.68
C SER A 17 9.02 22.88 2.14
N ARG A 18 7.74 22.60 2.45
CA ARG A 18 7.21 22.55 3.83
C ARG A 18 7.89 21.45 4.64
N LEU A 19 7.97 20.24 4.08
CA LEU A 19 8.62 19.09 4.71
C LEU A 19 10.11 19.37 5.02
N LEU A 20 10.84 20.00 4.10
CA LEU A 20 12.24 20.41 4.31
C LEU A 20 12.41 21.46 5.42
N ARG A 21 11.37 22.23 5.74
CA ARG A 21 11.35 23.17 6.87
C ARG A 21 10.92 22.50 8.19
N GLY A 22 10.61 21.21 8.17
CA GLY A 22 10.11 20.47 9.32
C GLY A 22 8.64 20.72 9.62
N GLU A 23 7.87 21.22 8.64
CA GLU A 23 6.45 21.51 8.79
C GLU A 23 5.61 20.28 8.44
N ASP A 24 4.65 19.95 9.30
CA ASP A 24 3.70 18.87 9.03
C ASP A 24 2.70 19.26 7.94
N LEU A 25 2.29 18.26 7.16
CA LEU A 25 1.17 18.36 6.25
C LEU A 25 -0.13 18.00 6.98
N THR A 26 -1.22 18.66 6.63
CA THR A 26 -2.56 18.23 7.08
C THR A 26 -2.94 16.93 6.37
N GLU A 27 -3.97 16.22 6.86
CA GLU A 27 -4.48 15.01 6.20
C GLU A 27 -4.83 15.28 4.72
N THR A 28 -5.47 16.41 4.43
CA THR A 28 -5.80 16.83 3.06
C THR A 28 -4.55 17.12 2.23
N ASP A 29 -3.60 17.89 2.77
CA ASP A 29 -2.35 18.21 2.07
C ASP A 29 -1.53 16.94 1.78
N ALA A 30 -1.53 15.97 2.71
CA ALA A 30 -0.83 14.70 2.55
C ALA A 30 -1.49 13.80 1.49
N ALA A 31 -2.82 13.85 1.37
CA ALA A 31 -3.53 13.19 0.27
C ALA A 31 -3.13 13.81 -1.08
N GLU A 32 -3.17 15.14 -1.20
CA GLU A 32 -2.74 15.87 -2.41
C GLU A 32 -1.26 15.63 -2.75
N PHE A 33 -0.41 15.57 -1.73
CA PHE A 33 1.00 15.22 -1.87
C PHE A 33 1.19 13.84 -2.51
N LEU A 34 0.41 12.84 -2.08
CA LEU A 34 0.47 11.51 -2.69
C LEU A 34 -0.08 11.49 -4.12
N GLU A 35 -1.18 12.20 -4.37
CA GLU A 35 -1.73 12.34 -5.73
C GLU A 35 -0.67 12.89 -6.68
N ALA A 36 0.04 13.94 -6.26
CA ALA A 36 1.12 14.57 -6.99
C ALA A 36 2.33 13.64 -7.20
N LEU A 37 2.68 12.81 -6.20
CA LEU A 37 3.73 11.80 -6.35
C LEU A 37 3.40 10.73 -7.40
N LEU A 38 2.11 10.43 -7.60
CA LEU A 38 1.63 9.39 -8.50
C LEU A 38 1.31 9.92 -9.92
N GLU A 39 1.51 11.21 -10.17
CA GLU A 39 1.32 11.79 -11.50
C GLU A 39 2.36 11.23 -12.50
N PRO A 40 1.95 10.87 -13.74
CA PRO A 40 2.85 10.25 -14.72
C PRO A 40 4.06 11.09 -15.13
N ASP A 41 4.02 12.41 -14.95
CA ASP A 41 5.08 13.36 -15.29
C ASP A 41 5.95 13.75 -14.10
N THR A 42 5.66 13.24 -12.89
CA THR A 42 6.55 13.41 -11.74
C THR A 42 7.80 12.55 -11.91
N SER A 43 8.96 13.21 -12.00
CA SER A 43 10.25 12.52 -12.20
C SER A 43 10.74 11.77 -10.95
N ASP A 44 11.55 10.74 -11.16
CA ASP A 44 12.20 9.98 -10.08
C ASP A 44 12.95 10.88 -9.08
N ALA A 45 13.58 11.95 -9.57
CA ALA A 45 14.29 12.91 -8.73
C ALA A 45 13.34 13.69 -7.81
N GLN A 46 12.15 14.06 -8.29
CA GLN A 46 11.13 14.72 -7.47
C GLN A 46 10.55 13.76 -6.45
N ILE A 47 10.23 12.53 -6.85
CA ILE A 47 9.75 11.47 -5.93
C ILE A 47 10.78 11.22 -4.82
N ALA A 48 12.03 11.00 -5.19
CA ALA A 48 13.11 10.74 -4.23
C ALA A 48 13.31 11.92 -3.26
N THR A 49 13.28 13.15 -3.76
CA THR A 49 13.44 14.36 -2.93
C THR A 49 12.29 14.51 -1.94
N ALA A 50 11.05 14.35 -2.42
CA ALA A 50 9.84 14.47 -1.62
C ALA A 50 9.78 13.41 -0.50
N LEU A 51 10.01 12.13 -0.84
CA LEU A 51 10.00 11.04 0.13
C LEU A 51 11.15 11.14 1.14
N THR A 52 12.33 11.60 0.70
CA THR A 52 13.46 11.85 1.61
C THR A 52 13.16 12.99 2.57
N ALA A 53 12.55 14.08 2.10
CA ALA A 53 12.15 15.21 2.94
C ALA A 53 11.12 14.79 3.99
N MET A 54 10.10 14.03 3.60
CA MET A 54 9.10 13.47 4.52
C MET A 54 9.74 12.58 5.58
N SER A 55 10.59 11.64 5.18
CA SER A 55 11.27 10.73 6.11
C SER A 55 12.26 11.45 7.04
N ALA A 56 12.96 12.47 6.54
CA ALA A 56 13.89 13.27 7.34
C ALA A 56 13.18 14.15 8.37
N LYS A 57 12.00 14.69 8.04
CA LYS A 57 11.12 15.37 9.00
C LYS A 57 10.62 14.40 10.07
N GLY A 58 10.25 13.18 9.66
CA GLY A 58 9.54 12.20 10.46
C GLY A 58 8.03 12.34 10.28
N GLU A 59 7.39 11.28 9.83
CA GLU A 59 5.97 11.27 9.43
C GLU A 59 4.99 11.32 10.62
N THR A 60 3.86 12.00 10.44
CA THR A 60 2.76 12.03 11.42
C THR A 60 1.66 11.04 11.10
N ALA A 61 0.77 10.78 12.06
CA ALA A 61 -0.38 9.89 11.86
C ALA A 61 -1.37 10.48 10.84
N GLU A 62 -1.56 11.79 10.87
CA GLU A 62 -2.43 12.55 9.96
C GLU A 62 -1.91 12.48 8.52
N GLU A 63 -0.60 12.60 8.34
CA GLU A 63 0.06 12.45 7.04
C GLU A 63 -0.17 11.05 6.46
N PHE A 64 0.06 10.01 7.27
CA PHE A 64 -0.21 8.63 6.85
C PHE A 64 -1.69 8.37 6.57
N ALA A 65 -2.60 8.94 7.36
CA ALA A 65 -4.04 8.79 7.15
C ALA A 65 -4.47 9.37 5.80
N GLY A 66 -3.99 10.58 5.48
CA GLY A 66 -4.26 11.27 4.23
C GLY A 66 -3.72 10.52 3.02
N MET A 67 -2.46 10.11 3.09
CA MET A 67 -1.85 9.28 2.04
C MET A 67 -2.59 7.94 1.86
N ALA A 68 -2.93 7.26 2.96
CA ALA A 68 -3.68 6.01 2.89
C ALA A 68 -5.08 6.20 2.30
N ALA A 69 -5.74 7.33 2.55
CA ALA A 69 -7.03 7.66 1.95
C ALA A 69 -6.93 7.86 0.43
N ALA A 70 -5.93 8.62 -0.03
CA ALA A 70 -5.66 8.81 -1.46
C ALA A 70 -5.35 7.48 -2.17
N MET A 71 -4.50 6.62 -1.57
CA MET A 71 -4.24 5.27 -2.08
C MET A 71 -5.51 4.42 -2.17
N ARG A 72 -6.36 4.44 -1.15
CA ARG A 72 -7.63 3.69 -1.16
C ARG A 72 -8.59 4.19 -2.24
N ALA A 73 -8.64 5.49 -2.49
CA ALA A 73 -9.48 6.07 -3.54
C ALA A 73 -9.06 5.61 -4.95
N ARG A 74 -7.77 5.29 -5.15
CA ARG A 74 -7.21 4.76 -6.40
C ARG A 74 -7.25 3.24 -6.51
N ALA A 75 -7.53 2.54 -5.41
CA ALA A 75 -7.54 1.08 -5.39
C ALA A 75 -8.71 0.52 -6.21
N VAL A 76 -8.50 -0.63 -6.84
CA VAL A 76 -9.58 -1.39 -7.48
C VAL A 76 -10.48 -1.95 -6.38
N PRO A 77 -11.79 -1.63 -6.36
CA PRO A 77 -12.68 -2.12 -5.32
C PRO A 77 -12.89 -3.62 -5.46
N LEU A 78 -12.92 -4.33 -4.32
CA LEU A 78 -13.28 -5.74 -4.21
C LEU A 78 -14.60 -5.87 -3.43
N PRO A 79 -15.76 -5.91 -4.10
CA PRO A 79 -17.05 -6.07 -3.45
C PRO A 79 -17.16 -7.38 -2.66
N THR A 80 -17.75 -7.33 -1.47
CA THR A 80 -17.96 -8.50 -0.62
C THR A 80 -19.27 -8.39 0.15
N HIS A 81 -19.92 -9.53 0.43
CA HIS A 81 -21.11 -9.55 1.29
C HIS A 81 -20.76 -9.62 2.78
N HIS A 82 -19.48 -9.88 3.11
CA HIS A 82 -19.01 -9.93 4.48
C HIS A 82 -18.98 -8.52 5.07
N ALA A 83 -19.81 -8.26 6.08
CA ALA A 83 -19.84 -6.97 6.77
C ALA A 83 -18.53 -6.65 7.51
N ARG A 84 -17.78 -7.68 7.89
CA ARG A 84 -16.46 -7.59 8.53
C ARG A 84 -15.57 -8.70 8.01
N PHE A 85 -14.30 -8.40 7.80
CA PHE A 85 -13.27 -9.34 7.41
C PHE A 85 -11.93 -8.89 7.98
N ILE A 86 -10.94 -9.77 7.97
CA ILE A 86 -9.64 -9.55 8.60
C ILE A 86 -8.56 -9.44 7.51
N ASP A 87 -7.68 -8.46 7.66
CA ASP A 87 -6.38 -8.45 6.99
C ASP A 87 -5.29 -8.75 8.03
N THR A 88 -4.28 -9.51 7.60
CA THR A 88 -3.11 -9.90 8.42
C THR A 88 -1.81 -9.32 7.85
N ALA A 89 -1.88 -8.46 6.83
CA ALA A 89 -0.72 -7.83 6.23
C ALA A 89 0.13 -7.09 7.26
N GLY A 90 1.43 -7.04 7.00
CA GLY A 90 2.40 -6.28 7.77
C GLY A 90 3.31 -5.51 6.84
N THR A 91 4.03 -4.53 7.37
CA THR A 91 4.93 -3.65 6.60
C THR A 91 6.14 -4.37 6.00
N GLY A 92 6.48 -5.57 6.50
CA GLY A 92 7.58 -6.39 5.98
C GLY A 92 8.99 -5.91 6.36
N SER A 93 9.12 -4.88 7.20
CA SER A 93 10.40 -4.29 7.61
C SER A 93 10.98 -4.86 8.92
N SER A 94 10.38 -5.92 9.46
CA SER A 94 10.87 -6.54 10.69
C SER A 94 12.28 -7.13 10.50
N ALA A 95 13.19 -6.82 11.43
CA ALA A 95 14.53 -7.42 11.46
C ALA A 95 14.49 -8.94 11.72
N ALA A 96 13.41 -9.44 12.34
CA ALA A 96 13.19 -10.86 12.53
C ALA A 96 12.74 -11.50 11.22
N LYS A 97 13.64 -12.26 10.58
CA LYS A 97 13.35 -13.05 9.38
C LYS A 97 12.61 -14.33 9.76
N THR A 98 11.35 -14.20 10.14
CA THR A 98 10.47 -15.33 10.41
C THR A 98 9.97 -15.96 9.10
N PHE A 99 9.33 -17.13 9.20
CA PHE A 99 8.56 -17.66 8.08
C PHE A 99 7.33 -16.77 7.79
N ASN A 100 6.52 -17.10 6.78
CA ASN A 100 5.34 -16.32 6.40
C ASN A 100 4.19 -16.43 7.43
N VAL A 101 4.42 -15.92 8.64
CA VAL A 101 3.53 -15.99 9.81
C VAL A 101 2.18 -15.39 9.50
N SER A 102 2.13 -14.24 8.83
CA SER A 102 0.86 -13.59 8.49
C SER A 102 0.05 -14.39 7.47
N THR A 103 0.69 -15.03 6.49
CA THR A 103 0.01 -15.94 5.55
C THR A 103 -0.51 -17.18 6.26
N ALA A 104 0.27 -17.77 7.18
CA ALA A 104 -0.19 -18.90 7.99
C ALA A 104 -1.37 -18.50 8.89
N ALA A 105 -1.31 -17.34 9.54
CA ALA A 105 -2.38 -16.81 10.36
C ALA A 105 -3.67 -16.60 9.55
N ALA A 106 -3.59 -16.10 8.31
CA ALA A 106 -4.74 -15.94 7.43
C ALA A 106 -5.48 -17.28 7.21
N PHE A 107 -4.77 -18.36 6.92
CA PHE A 107 -5.38 -19.68 6.76
C PHE A 107 -6.01 -20.20 8.06
N VAL A 108 -5.35 -20.01 9.21
CA VAL A 108 -5.89 -20.44 10.51
C VAL A 108 -7.17 -19.67 10.87
N ILE A 109 -7.19 -18.36 10.66
CA ILE A 109 -8.36 -17.50 10.93
C ILE A 109 -9.53 -17.89 10.01
N ALA A 110 -9.27 -18.09 8.72
CA ALA A 110 -10.29 -18.57 7.78
C ALA A 110 -10.81 -19.96 8.15
N GLY A 111 -9.92 -20.87 8.57
CA GLY A 111 -10.30 -22.20 9.07
C GLY A 111 -11.16 -22.16 10.35
N ALA A 112 -11.07 -21.08 11.12
CA ALA A 112 -11.95 -20.83 12.27
C ALA A 112 -13.32 -20.21 11.87
N GLY A 113 -13.58 -20.03 10.57
CA GLY A 113 -14.85 -19.53 10.03
C GLY A 113 -14.95 -18.00 9.95
N LEU A 114 -13.84 -17.27 10.11
CA LEU A 114 -13.82 -15.81 9.99
C LEU A 114 -13.28 -15.40 8.61
N PRO A 115 -13.97 -14.51 7.86
CA PRO A 115 -13.54 -14.12 6.53
C PRO A 115 -12.22 -13.34 6.56
N VAL A 116 -11.29 -13.70 5.67
CA VAL A 116 -9.96 -13.08 5.55
C VAL A 116 -9.76 -12.53 4.15
N ALA A 117 -9.53 -11.23 4.04
CA ALA A 117 -9.08 -10.59 2.81
C ALA A 117 -7.66 -10.08 3.06
N LYS A 118 -6.67 -10.93 2.78
CA LYS A 118 -5.28 -10.61 3.09
C LYS A 118 -4.67 -9.81 1.95
N HIS A 119 -4.14 -8.63 2.23
CA HIS A 119 -3.29 -7.93 1.26
C HIS A 119 -1.93 -8.64 1.19
N GLY A 120 -1.53 -9.03 -0.02
CA GLY A 120 -0.22 -9.58 -0.32
C GLY A 120 0.69 -8.62 -1.10
N SER A 121 1.99 -8.75 -0.90
CA SER A 121 3.00 -8.17 -1.79
C SER A 121 3.99 -9.25 -2.22
N ARG A 122 4.65 -9.07 -3.37
CA ARG A 122 5.85 -9.84 -3.71
C ARG A 122 7.00 -9.39 -2.80
N ALA A 123 7.97 -10.27 -2.54
CA ALA A 123 9.07 -9.93 -1.66
C ALA A 123 9.83 -8.69 -2.15
N VAL A 124 9.92 -7.65 -1.30
CA VAL A 124 10.79 -6.48 -1.52
C VAL A 124 12.01 -6.53 -0.58
N THR A 125 11.84 -7.06 0.64
CA THR A 125 12.86 -7.06 1.72
C THR A 125 13.21 -8.44 2.27
N SER A 126 12.39 -9.48 2.01
CA SER A 126 12.61 -10.85 2.48
C SER A 126 13.13 -11.77 1.35
N ARG A 127 13.65 -12.95 1.69
CA ARG A 127 14.04 -13.96 0.68
C ARG A 127 12.84 -14.64 0.01
N VAL A 128 11.68 -14.64 0.68
CA VAL A 128 10.42 -15.28 0.26
C VAL A 128 9.26 -14.47 0.85
N GLY A 129 8.42 -13.90 0.00
CA GLY A 129 7.24 -13.11 0.36
C GLY A 129 5.98 -13.96 0.47
N SER A 130 4.86 -13.32 0.79
CA SER A 130 3.57 -14.01 0.92
C SER A 130 3.11 -14.59 -0.42
N ALA A 131 3.29 -13.84 -1.52
CA ALA A 131 2.94 -14.29 -2.87
C ALA A 131 3.73 -15.55 -3.28
N ASP A 132 5.03 -15.60 -2.97
CA ASP A 132 5.89 -16.74 -3.32
C ASP A 132 5.44 -18.04 -2.61
N VAL A 133 5.03 -17.93 -1.33
CA VAL A 133 4.47 -19.08 -0.60
C VAL A 133 3.13 -19.52 -1.18
N LEU A 134 2.26 -18.57 -1.53
CA LEU A 134 0.96 -18.88 -2.11
C LEU A 134 1.11 -19.59 -3.46
N GLU A 135 2.00 -19.10 -4.33
CA GLU A 135 2.34 -19.73 -5.61
C GLU A 135 2.89 -21.15 -5.41
N ALA A 136 3.80 -21.35 -4.43
CA ALA A 136 4.33 -22.67 -4.09
C ALA A 136 3.27 -23.64 -3.54
N LEU A 137 2.21 -23.14 -2.92
CA LEU A 137 1.04 -23.91 -2.48
C LEU A 137 0.02 -24.16 -3.61
N GLY A 138 0.28 -23.65 -4.82
CA GLY A 138 -0.58 -23.81 -5.99
C GLY A 138 -1.69 -22.76 -6.11
N VAL A 139 -1.64 -21.67 -5.34
CA VAL A 139 -2.58 -20.56 -5.45
C VAL A 139 -2.21 -19.67 -6.64
N ASN A 140 -3.19 -19.35 -7.48
CA ASN A 140 -3.01 -18.37 -8.56
C ASN A 140 -3.08 -16.94 -7.99
N THR A 141 -1.92 -16.32 -7.74
CA THR A 141 -1.80 -14.92 -7.27
C THR A 141 -2.13 -13.89 -8.34
N ALA A 142 -2.28 -14.30 -9.60
CA ALA A 142 -2.73 -13.47 -10.72
C ALA A 142 -4.20 -13.73 -11.09
N ALA A 143 -4.99 -14.25 -10.14
CA ALA A 143 -6.42 -14.46 -10.32
C ALA A 143 -7.14 -13.14 -10.68
N SER A 144 -8.21 -13.24 -11.46
CA SER A 144 -9.02 -12.07 -11.79
C SER A 144 -9.74 -11.52 -10.57
N LEU A 145 -10.15 -10.26 -10.61
CA LEU A 145 -10.95 -9.64 -9.55
C LEU A 145 -12.21 -10.46 -9.22
N GLU A 146 -12.88 -10.99 -10.25
CA GLU A 146 -14.05 -11.86 -10.09
C GLU A 146 -13.73 -13.14 -9.33
N GLN A 147 -12.60 -13.78 -9.64
CA GLN A 147 -12.15 -14.99 -8.94
C GLN A 147 -11.79 -14.69 -7.49
N THR A 148 -11.03 -13.61 -7.24
CA THR A 148 -10.69 -13.17 -5.88
C THR A 148 -11.94 -12.86 -5.06
N GLN A 149 -12.90 -12.16 -5.66
CA GLN A 149 -14.19 -11.86 -5.04
C GLN A 149 -14.96 -13.14 -4.71
N ARG A 150 -14.99 -14.11 -5.63
CA ARG A 150 -15.63 -15.40 -5.40
C ARG A 150 -14.96 -16.16 -4.26
N CYS A 151 -13.62 -16.21 -4.22
CA CYS A 151 -12.88 -16.85 -3.14
C CYS A 151 -13.23 -16.24 -1.77
N LEU A 152 -13.28 -14.91 -1.67
CA LEU A 152 -13.66 -14.25 -0.42
C LEU A 152 -15.09 -14.57 -0.01
N ASN A 153 -16.04 -14.51 -0.95
CA ASN A 153 -17.45 -14.70 -0.66
C ASN A 153 -17.80 -16.17 -0.39
N GLU A 154 -17.31 -17.12 -1.18
CA GLU A 154 -17.69 -18.54 -1.09
C GLU A 154 -16.81 -19.35 -0.14
N HIS A 155 -15.53 -18.99 0.00
CA HIS A 155 -14.56 -19.75 0.78
C HIS A 155 -14.07 -19.01 2.03
N GLY A 156 -14.48 -17.75 2.22
CA GLY A 156 -14.08 -16.96 3.38
C GLY A 156 -12.61 -16.56 3.38
N ILE A 157 -11.89 -16.70 2.26
CA ILE A 157 -10.48 -16.29 2.16
C ILE A 157 -10.11 -15.85 0.75
N CYS A 158 -9.41 -14.73 0.65
CA CYS A 158 -8.72 -14.30 -0.57
C CYS A 158 -7.37 -13.63 -0.26
N PHE A 159 -6.52 -13.53 -1.29
CA PHE A 159 -5.19 -12.94 -1.26
C PHE A 159 -5.01 -11.95 -2.41
#